data_AF-A0A352NDT1-F1
#
_entry.id   AF-A0A352NDT1-F1
#
_cell.length_a   1.000
_cell.length_b   1.000
_cell.length_c   1.000
_cell.angle_alpha   90.00
_cell.angle_beta   90.00
_cell.angle_gamma   90.00
#
_symmetry.space_group_name_H-M   'P 1'
#
loop_
_entity.id
_entity.type
_entity.pdbx_description
1 polymer ?
#
loop_
_entity_poly.entity_id
_entity_poly.type
_entity_poly.pdbx_seq_one_letter_code
_entity_poly.pdbx_strand_id
1 'polypeptide(L)'
;MLWIEAVRQLSSNLEEPFALEFVWRNLHELTKLQWLNLQKEIISETEWVELKAIARRLENDEPPQYIVGWAEFCGLKLIVDKRVLIPRPETEELVQMILTDNDGSSRAVLDIGTGSGAIALALAQQREQWQITAVDISEGALEVARENASKHNLVLRFINSNVFENVQEKYDIIVSNPPYIAFDETYEMDQSVIRFEPERALFAEHQGLA
;
A
#
# COMPACT_ATOMS: atom_id res chain seq x y z
N MET A 1 27.82 -17.90 12.95
CA MET A 1 27.63 -16.59 12.32
C MET A 1 26.62 -15.83 13.16
N LEU A 2 26.88 -14.57 13.47
CA LEU A 2 25.93 -13.71 14.19
C LEU A 2 24.85 -13.21 13.23
N TRP A 3 23.69 -12.86 13.77
CA TRP A 3 22.60 -12.25 13.01
C TRP A 3 23.04 -11.00 12.23
N ILE A 4 23.84 -10.12 12.84
CA ILE A 4 24.35 -8.93 12.15
C ILE A 4 25.25 -9.25 10.95
N GLU A 5 25.99 -10.36 11.00
CA GLU A 5 26.84 -10.82 9.90
C GLU A 5 25.97 -11.39 8.76
N ALA A 6 24.96 -12.19 9.12
CA ALA A 6 23.99 -12.78 8.20
C ALA A 6 23.23 -11.70 7.40
N VAL A 7 22.70 -10.70 8.10
CA VAL A 7 21.97 -9.58 7.47
C VAL A 7 22.88 -8.78 6.56
N ARG A 8 24.09 -8.40 7.02
CA ARG A 8 25.06 -7.67 6.18
C ARG A 8 25.44 -8.45 4.93
N GLN A 9 25.61 -9.77 5.05
CA GLN A 9 25.91 -10.62 3.91
C GLN A 9 24.78 -10.57 2.87
N LEU A 10 23.54 -10.75 3.29
CA LEU A 10 22.39 -10.87 2.38
C LEU A 10 21.86 -9.53 1.88
N SER A 11 22.04 -8.43 2.63
CA SER A 11 21.58 -7.11 2.21
C SER A 11 22.59 -6.33 1.37
N SER A 12 23.81 -6.86 1.19
CA SER A 12 24.91 -6.17 0.50
C SER A 12 24.65 -5.84 -0.96
N ASN A 13 23.83 -6.65 -1.65
CA ASN A 13 23.49 -6.48 -3.06
C ASN A 13 22.07 -5.93 -3.27
N LEU A 14 21.33 -5.65 -2.19
CA LEU A 14 20.00 -5.09 -2.29
C LEU A 14 20.10 -3.59 -2.56
N GLU A 15 19.23 -3.09 -3.43
CA GLU A 15 19.06 -1.66 -3.67
C GLU A 15 18.68 -0.92 -2.37
N GLU A 16 17.80 -1.52 -1.57
CA GLU A 16 17.46 -1.06 -0.23
C GLU A 16 17.93 -2.04 0.86
N PRO A 17 19.12 -1.85 1.46
CA PRO A 17 19.66 -2.77 2.46
C PRO A 17 18.78 -2.93 3.71
N PHE A 18 17.93 -1.94 4.01
CA PHE A 18 17.03 -1.96 5.16
C PHE A 18 15.75 -2.78 4.92
N ALA A 19 15.42 -3.12 3.67
CA ALA A 19 14.22 -3.90 3.33
C ALA A 19 14.25 -5.29 3.99
N LEU A 20 15.42 -5.93 4.07
CA LEU A 20 15.56 -7.24 4.71
C LEU A 20 15.27 -7.17 6.22
N GLU A 21 15.76 -6.13 6.90
CA GLU A 21 15.40 -5.88 8.31
C GLU A 21 13.89 -5.64 8.43
N PHE A 22 13.33 -4.78 7.59
CA PHE A 22 11.91 -4.43 7.62
C PHE A 22 11.05 -5.68 7.50
N VAL A 23 11.30 -6.53 6.48
CA VAL A 23 10.51 -7.73 6.26
C VAL A 23 10.62 -8.68 7.45
N TRP A 24 11.85 -9.00 7.88
CA TRP A 24 12.06 -9.93 8.99
C TRP A 24 11.32 -9.47 10.25
N ARG A 25 11.53 -8.21 10.64
CA ARG A 25 10.89 -7.66 11.84
C ARG A 25 9.38 -7.72 11.77
N ASN A 26 8.79 -7.46 10.61
CA ASN A 26 7.34 -7.39 10.49
C ASN A 26 6.68 -8.77 10.33
N LEU A 27 7.36 -9.76 9.76
CA LEU A 27 6.89 -11.15 9.75
C LEU A 27 6.93 -11.81 11.14
N HIS A 28 7.89 -11.42 11.97
CA HIS A 28 8.06 -11.96 13.33
C HIS A 28 7.61 -11.00 14.45
N GLU A 29 6.89 -9.93 14.10
CA GLU A 29 6.34 -8.94 15.04
C GLU A 29 7.39 -8.36 16.04
N LEU A 30 8.62 -8.16 15.57
CA LEU A 30 9.72 -7.67 16.39
C LEU A 30 9.75 -6.14 16.45
N THR A 31 9.74 -5.63 17.68
CA THR A 31 10.10 -4.23 17.96
C THR A 31 11.55 -3.95 17.54
N LYS A 32 11.88 -2.67 17.31
CA LYS A 32 13.27 -2.28 16.99
C LYS A 32 14.26 -2.71 18.10
N LEU A 33 13.85 -2.66 19.36
CA LEU A 33 14.68 -3.09 20.48
C LEU A 33 14.95 -4.60 20.47
N GLN A 34 13.92 -5.41 20.23
CA GLN A 34 14.09 -6.87 20.10
C GLN A 34 15.01 -7.21 18.93
N TRP A 35 14.87 -6.54 17.79
CA TRP A 35 15.78 -6.70 16.65
C TRP A 35 17.24 -6.38 17.00
N LEU A 36 17.50 -5.26 17.67
CA LEU A 36 18.86 -4.87 18.07
C LEU A 36 19.51 -5.87 19.03
N ASN A 37 18.70 -6.54 19.85
CA ASN A 37 19.19 -7.63 20.70
C ASN A 37 19.44 -8.89 19.88
N LEU A 38 18.50 -9.28 19.00
CA LEU A 38 18.63 -10.42 18.10
C LEU A 38 19.90 -10.35 17.24
N GLN A 39 20.27 -9.16 16.77
CA GLN A 39 21.50 -8.94 15.98
C GLN A 39 22.80 -9.44 16.64
N LYS A 40 22.83 -9.57 17.96
CA LYS A 40 23.98 -10.04 18.74
C LYS A 40 23.97 -11.55 18.98
N GLU A 41 22.86 -12.22 18.65
CA GLU A 41 22.69 -13.65 18.82
C GLU A 41 23.25 -14.43 17.61
N ILE A 42 23.46 -15.74 17.81
CA ILE A 42 23.82 -16.67 16.74
C ILE A 42 22.55 -17.03 15.97
N ILE A 43 22.58 -16.86 14.64
CA ILE A 43 21.46 -17.27 13.78
C ILE A 43 21.37 -18.80 13.70
N SER A 44 20.17 -19.35 13.86
CA SER A 44 19.90 -20.77 13.68
C SER A 44 19.84 -21.16 12.21
N GLU A 45 19.93 -22.46 11.92
CA GLU A 45 19.84 -22.95 10.53
C GLU A 45 18.46 -22.69 9.92
N THR A 46 17.38 -22.80 10.71
CA THR A 46 16.01 -22.51 10.27
C THR A 46 15.83 -21.05 9.92
N GLU A 47 16.28 -20.14 10.79
CA GLU A 47 16.21 -18.70 10.55
C GLU A 47 17.08 -18.30 9.35
N TRP A 48 18.24 -18.92 9.17
CA TRP A 48 19.10 -18.69 8.02
C TRP A 48 18.44 -19.09 6.70
N VAL A 49 17.71 -20.21 6.67
CA VAL A 49 16.96 -20.65 5.48
C VAL A 49 15.85 -19.65 5.14
N GLU A 50 15.10 -19.21 6.15
CA GLU A 50 14.02 -18.22 5.99
C GLU A 50 14.54 -16.85 5.54
N LEU A 51 15.60 -16.35 6.18
CA LEU A 51 16.22 -15.06 5.84
C LEU A 51 16.73 -15.03 4.40
N LYS A 52 17.33 -16.14 3.93
CA LYS A 52 17.73 -16.29 2.52
C LYS A 52 16.54 -16.31 1.56
N ALA A 53 15.42 -16.91 1.95
CA ALA A 53 14.22 -16.92 1.12
C ALA A 53 13.65 -15.51 0.96
N ILE A 54 13.64 -14.73 2.04
CA ILE A 54 13.25 -13.31 2.01
C ILE A 54 14.22 -12.49 1.15
N ALA A 55 15.54 -12.64 1.37
CA ALA A 55 16.55 -11.93 0.60
C ALA A 55 16.40 -12.19 -0.91
N ARG A 56 16.14 -13.43 -1.32
CA ARG A 56 15.89 -13.77 -2.73
C ARG A 56 14.66 -13.09 -3.31
N ARG A 57 13.58 -12.91 -2.53
CA ARG A 57 12.39 -12.18 -2.99
C ARG A 57 12.73 -10.71 -3.25
N LEU A 58 13.46 -10.09 -2.31
CA LEU A 58 13.94 -8.71 -2.44
C LEU A 58 14.94 -8.53 -3.60
N GLU A 59 15.84 -9.50 -3.82
CA GLU A 59 16.78 -9.50 -4.98
C GLU A 59 16.05 -9.60 -6.33
N ASN A 60 14.81 -10.11 -6.34
CA ASN A 60 13.97 -10.15 -7.53
C ASN A 60 13.04 -8.92 -7.62
N ASP A 61 13.35 -7.86 -6.87
CA ASP A 61 12.62 -6.59 -6.84
C ASP A 61 11.20 -6.70 -6.26
N GLU A 62 10.85 -7.76 -5.52
CA GLU A 62 9.54 -7.86 -4.88
C GLU A 62 9.41 -6.82 -3.75
N PRO A 63 8.41 -5.92 -3.78
CA PRO A 63 8.25 -4.88 -2.76
C PRO A 63 8.14 -5.46 -1.34
N PRO A 64 8.86 -4.90 -0.35
CA PRO A 64 8.84 -5.41 1.01
C PRO A 64 7.43 -5.42 1.64
N GLN A 65 6.57 -4.47 1.26
CA GLN A 65 5.17 -4.38 1.69
C GLN A 65 4.33 -5.56 1.19
N TYR A 66 4.55 -6.03 -0.05
CA TYR A 66 3.89 -7.24 -0.55
C TYR A 66 4.45 -8.50 0.12
N ILE A 67 5.73 -8.51 0.50
CA ILE A 67 6.31 -9.64 1.24
C ILE A 67 5.68 -9.76 2.63
N VAL A 68 5.49 -8.64 3.34
CA VAL A 68 4.84 -8.63 4.67
C VAL A 68 3.31 -8.63 4.58
N GLY A 69 2.74 -8.35 3.40
CA GLY A 69 1.31 -8.32 3.12
C GLY A 69 0.56 -7.08 3.60
N TRP A 70 1.27 -5.98 3.91
CA TRP A 70 0.65 -4.74 4.39
C TRP A 70 1.55 -3.50 4.19
N ALA A 71 0.90 -2.33 4.15
CA ALA A 71 1.50 -1.01 4.15
C ALA A 71 0.83 -0.11 5.21
N GLU A 72 1.56 0.88 5.72
CA GLU A 72 0.99 1.90 6.61
C GLU A 72 0.53 3.10 5.78
N PHE A 73 -0.64 3.64 6.11
CA PHE A 73 -1.19 4.82 5.45
C PHE A 73 -2.12 5.58 6.39
N CYS A 74 -1.82 6.85 6.68
CA CYS A 74 -2.58 7.70 7.62
C CYS A 74 -2.85 7.03 8.98
N GLY A 75 -1.90 6.27 9.51
CA GLY A 75 -2.04 5.51 10.77
C GLY A 75 -2.87 4.22 10.66
N LEU A 76 -3.32 3.85 9.46
CA LEU A 76 -3.96 2.56 9.17
C LEU A 76 -2.92 1.56 8.67
N LYS A 77 -3.01 0.31 9.16
CA LYS A 77 -2.26 -0.83 8.63
C LYS A 77 -3.08 -1.55 7.56
N LEU A 78 -2.90 -1.19 6.30
CA LEU A 78 -3.68 -1.69 5.16
C LEU A 78 -3.04 -2.95 4.56
N ILE A 79 -3.82 -3.99 4.36
CA ILE A 79 -3.50 -5.16 3.54
C ILE A 79 -3.21 -4.67 2.12
N VAL A 80 -2.09 -5.13 1.55
CA VAL A 80 -1.70 -4.89 0.17
C VAL A 80 -1.13 -6.17 -0.44
N ASP A 81 -1.47 -6.41 -1.70
CA ASP A 81 -0.92 -7.47 -2.52
C ASP A 81 -0.99 -7.05 -4.00
N LYS A 82 -0.60 -7.94 -4.91
CA LYS A 82 -0.57 -7.72 -6.37
C LYS A 82 -1.90 -7.23 -7.00
N ARG A 83 -3.02 -7.27 -6.28
CA ARG A 83 -4.33 -6.76 -6.75
C ARG A 83 -4.42 -5.23 -6.66
N VAL A 84 -3.58 -4.58 -5.84
CA VAL A 84 -3.69 -3.14 -5.52
C VAL A 84 -2.33 -2.45 -5.52
N LEU A 85 -2.32 -1.15 -5.83
CA LEU A 85 -1.16 -0.30 -5.62
C LEU A 85 -0.79 -0.24 -4.13
N ILE A 86 0.50 -0.21 -3.82
CA ILE A 86 0.97 0.12 -2.46
C ILE A 86 0.68 1.63 -2.24
N PRO A 87 -0.07 2.01 -1.19
CA PRO A 87 -0.35 3.42 -0.90
C PRO A 87 0.93 4.23 -0.76
N ARG A 88 0.97 5.40 -1.41
CA ARG A 88 2.15 6.27 -1.45
C ARG A 88 2.09 7.31 -0.33
N PRO A 89 3.21 7.61 0.37
CA PRO A 89 3.23 8.62 1.43
C PRO A 89 2.72 10.00 0.99
N GLU A 90 3.00 10.39 -0.26
CA GLU A 90 2.56 11.66 -0.84
C GLU A 90 1.04 11.75 -0.93
N THR A 91 0.34 10.61 -1.05
CA THR A 91 -1.13 10.56 -1.05
C THR A 91 -1.72 10.89 0.33
N GLU A 92 -0.95 10.81 1.42
CA GLU A 92 -1.40 11.28 2.73
C GLU A 92 -1.62 12.79 2.77
N GLU A 93 -0.84 13.57 2.00
CA GLU A 93 -1.02 15.02 1.89
C GLU A 93 -2.39 15.36 1.26
N LEU A 94 -2.83 14.58 0.27
CA LEU A 94 -4.16 14.72 -0.34
C LEU A 94 -5.28 14.51 0.69
N VAL A 95 -5.17 13.45 1.50
CA VAL A 95 -6.12 13.18 2.59
C VAL A 95 -6.13 14.36 3.57
N GLN A 96 -4.96 14.84 3.96
CA GLN A 96 -4.83 15.96 4.90
C GLN A 96 -5.45 17.26 4.35
N MET A 97 -5.22 17.58 3.07
CA MET A 97 -5.85 18.74 2.41
C MET A 97 -7.37 18.66 2.45
N ILE A 98 -7.95 17.51 2.09
CA ILE A 98 -9.40 17.29 2.12
C ILE A 98 -9.96 17.50 3.53
N LEU A 99 -9.28 16.98 4.55
CA LEU A 99 -9.70 17.11 5.95
C LEU A 99 -9.57 18.54 6.49
N THR A 100 -8.61 19.32 5.98
CA THR A 100 -8.37 20.71 6.38
C THR A 100 -9.33 21.68 5.71
N ASP A 101 -9.63 21.47 4.42
CA ASP A 101 -10.52 22.35 3.63
C ASP A 101 -12.00 22.14 3.93
N ASN A 102 -12.34 21.07 4.65
CA ASN A 102 -13.71 20.75 5.03
C ASN A 102 -13.89 20.76 6.54
N ASP A 103 -14.96 21.41 6.98
CA ASP A 103 -15.37 21.40 8.37
C ASP A 103 -15.85 20.01 8.82
N GLY A 104 -16.15 19.87 10.12
CA GLY A 104 -16.67 18.62 10.69
C GLY A 104 -18.12 18.28 10.28
N SER A 105 -18.71 18.98 9.31
CA SER A 105 -20.06 18.68 8.83
C SER A 105 -20.11 17.36 8.06
N SER A 106 -21.28 16.73 8.00
CA SER A 106 -21.48 15.51 7.20
C SER A 106 -21.32 15.82 5.71
N ARG A 107 -20.55 14.98 5.00
CA ARG A 107 -20.27 15.09 3.57
C ARG A 107 -20.50 13.75 2.88
N ALA A 108 -21.03 13.80 1.66
CA ALA A 108 -21.00 12.67 0.74
C ALA A 108 -19.69 12.72 -0.06
N VAL A 109 -18.86 11.67 0.06
CA VAL A 109 -17.55 11.60 -0.58
C VAL A 109 -17.49 10.42 -1.54
N LEU A 110 -16.95 10.64 -2.73
CA LEU A 110 -16.64 9.61 -3.72
C LEU A 110 -15.12 9.50 -3.89
N ASP A 111 -14.58 8.31 -3.67
CA ASP A 111 -13.19 7.95 -3.98
C ASP A 111 -13.16 7.07 -5.24
N ILE A 112 -12.55 7.57 -6.32
CA ILE A 112 -12.47 6.91 -7.62
C ILE A 112 -11.10 6.25 -7.81
N GLY A 113 -11.11 4.96 -8.14
CA GLY A 113 -9.89 4.15 -8.24
C GLY A 113 -9.35 3.85 -6.84
N THR A 114 -10.23 3.40 -5.94
CA THR A 114 -9.93 3.30 -4.51
C THR A 114 -8.77 2.34 -4.19
N GLY A 115 -8.45 1.39 -5.06
CA GLY A 115 -7.35 0.45 -4.87
C GLY A 115 -7.48 -0.33 -3.57
N SER A 116 -6.51 -0.20 -2.67
CA SER A 116 -6.53 -0.82 -1.33
C SER A 116 -7.54 -0.19 -0.36
N GLY A 117 -8.26 0.85 -0.78
CA GLY A 117 -9.13 1.68 0.04
C GLY A 117 -8.41 2.81 0.79
N ALA A 118 -7.16 3.13 0.43
CA ALA A 118 -6.29 3.98 1.24
C ALA A 118 -6.92 5.35 1.59
N ILE A 119 -7.33 6.11 0.57
CA ILE A 119 -7.94 7.44 0.74
C ILE A 119 -9.29 7.30 1.43
N ALA A 120 -10.19 6.46 0.90
CA ALA A 120 -11.53 6.27 1.43
C ALA A 120 -11.52 5.89 2.93
N LEU A 121 -10.68 4.94 3.34
CA LEU A 121 -10.60 4.45 4.71
C LEU A 121 -9.97 5.48 5.64
N ALA A 122 -8.93 6.19 5.20
CA ALA A 122 -8.31 7.26 5.98
C ALA A 122 -9.31 8.39 6.28
N LEU A 123 -10.10 8.80 5.28
CA LEU A 123 -11.17 9.78 5.46
C LEU A 123 -12.26 9.26 6.41
N ALA A 124 -12.70 8.01 6.24
CA ALA A 124 -13.73 7.41 7.11
C ALA A 124 -13.27 7.34 8.58
N GLN A 125 -12.01 7.01 8.83
CA GLN A 125 -11.44 6.96 10.18
C GLN A 125 -11.45 8.33 10.86
N GLN A 126 -11.18 9.41 10.12
CA GLN A 126 -11.05 10.76 10.66
C GLN A 126 -12.39 11.53 10.71
N ARG A 127 -13.42 11.06 9.99
CA ARG A 127 -14.73 11.71 9.87
C ARG A 127 -15.86 10.68 9.86
N GLU A 128 -16.26 10.22 11.05
CA GLU A 128 -17.32 9.21 11.23
C GLU A 128 -18.68 9.59 10.61
N GLN A 129 -18.97 10.89 10.46
CA GLN A 129 -20.22 11.39 9.89
C GLN A 129 -20.20 11.49 8.35
N TRP A 130 -19.07 11.23 7.71
CA TRP A 130 -18.96 11.28 6.25
C TRP A 130 -19.50 9.99 5.63
N GLN A 131 -20.26 10.14 4.56
CA GLN A 131 -20.79 9.02 3.77
C GLN A 131 -19.85 8.77 2.61
N ILE A 132 -18.97 7.78 2.76
CA ILE A 132 -17.93 7.50 1.78
C ILE A 132 -18.33 6.35 0.87
N THR A 133 -18.30 6.63 -0.43
CA THR A 133 -18.41 5.63 -1.50
C THR A 133 -17.04 5.47 -2.16
N ALA A 134 -16.54 4.25 -2.21
CA ALA A 134 -15.29 3.88 -2.84
C ALA A 134 -15.59 3.06 -4.09
N VAL A 135 -15.02 3.45 -5.23
CA VAL A 135 -15.27 2.80 -6.52
C VAL A 135 -13.96 2.40 -7.18
N ASP A 136 -13.99 1.25 -7.84
CA ASP A 136 -12.87 0.74 -8.63
C ASP A 136 -13.41 -0.12 -9.78
N ILE A 137 -12.66 -0.19 -10.87
CA ILE A 137 -12.96 -1.06 -12.00
C ILE A 137 -12.54 -2.51 -11.70
N SER A 138 -11.56 -2.70 -10.81
CA SER A 138 -11.05 -4.00 -10.42
C SER A 138 -11.83 -4.56 -9.23
N GLU A 139 -12.54 -5.67 -9.43
CA GLU A 139 -13.20 -6.35 -8.31
C GLU A 139 -12.19 -6.86 -7.28
N GLY A 140 -11.00 -7.28 -7.73
CA GLY A 140 -9.92 -7.70 -6.83
C GLY A 140 -9.40 -6.56 -5.95
N ALA A 141 -9.40 -5.32 -6.45
CA ALA A 141 -9.08 -4.15 -5.62
C ALA A 141 -10.17 -3.90 -4.58
N LEU A 142 -11.44 -3.96 -4.99
CA LEU A 142 -12.57 -3.81 -4.06
C LEU A 142 -12.63 -4.90 -2.99
N GLU A 143 -12.23 -6.13 -3.29
CA GLU A 143 -12.05 -7.18 -2.29
C GLU A 143 -11.02 -6.76 -1.22
N VAL A 144 -9.83 -6.30 -1.63
CA VAL A 144 -8.80 -5.81 -0.69
C VAL A 144 -9.31 -4.62 0.12
N ALA A 145 -9.98 -3.65 -0.53
CA ALA A 145 -10.54 -2.49 0.15
C ALA A 145 -11.61 -2.88 1.19
N ARG A 146 -12.47 -3.86 0.89
CA ARG A 146 -13.45 -4.41 1.83
C ARG A 146 -12.79 -5.17 2.98
N GLU A 147 -11.76 -5.96 2.72
CA GLU A 147 -10.96 -6.63 3.76
C GLU A 147 -10.34 -5.60 4.70
N ASN A 148 -9.78 -4.51 4.16
CA ASN A 148 -9.23 -3.40 4.95
C ASN A 148 -10.30 -2.66 5.76
N ALA A 149 -11.46 -2.40 5.17
CA ALA A 149 -12.60 -1.81 5.87
C ALA A 149 -13.01 -2.69 7.07
N SER A 150 -13.15 -3.99 6.86
CA SER A 150 -13.47 -4.95 7.92
C SER A 150 -12.40 -5.00 9.01
N LYS A 151 -11.11 -4.99 8.63
CA LYS A 151 -9.98 -5.02 9.57
C LYS A 151 -9.97 -3.82 10.51
N HIS A 152 -10.37 -2.65 10.01
CA HIS A 152 -10.39 -1.39 10.77
C HIS A 152 -11.78 -1.03 11.31
N ASN A 153 -12.77 -1.92 11.18
CA ASN A 153 -14.17 -1.70 11.59
C ASN A 153 -14.81 -0.45 10.98
N LEU A 154 -14.46 -0.14 9.73
CA LEU A 154 -14.99 0.98 8.97
C LEU A 154 -16.10 0.50 8.04
N VAL A 155 -17.18 1.28 7.93
CA VAL A 155 -18.33 0.97 7.07
C VAL A 155 -18.38 1.98 5.93
N LEU A 156 -18.15 1.50 4.72
CA LEU A 156 -18.18 2.28 3.49
C LEU A 156 -19.05 1.57 2.46
N ARG A 157 -19.47 2.32 1.43
CA ARG A 157 -20.10 1.74 0.24
C ARG A 157 -19.04 1.44 -0.81
N PHE A 158 -19.07 0.23 -1.37
CA PHE A 158 -18.17 -0.18 -2.45
C PHE A 158 -18.95 -0.45 -3.72
N ILE A 159 -18.51 0.09 -4.86
CA ILE A 159 -19.16 -0.09 -6.16
C ILE A 159 -18.12 -0.48 -7.20
N ASN A 160 -18.34 -1.59 -7.90
CA ASN A 160 -17.59 -1.91 -9.12
C ASN A 160 -18.05 -0.97 -10.23
N SER A 161 -17.17 -0.07 -10.66
CA SER A 161 -17.49 0.97 -11.63
C SER A 161 -16.25 1.36 -12.41
N ASN A 162 -16.41 1.54 -13.72
CA ASN A 162 -15.44 2.31 -14.50
C ASN A 162 -15.72 3.79 -14.27
N VAL A 163 -14.93 4.44 -13.42
CA VAL A 163 -15.12 5.83 -13.02
C VAL A 163 -16.58 6.07 -12.58
N PHE A 164 -17.38 6.82 -13.35
CA PHE A 164 -18.76 7.16 -13.03
C PHE A 164 -19.84 6.23 -13.60
N GLU A 165 -19.50 5.20 -14.39
CA GLU A 165 -20.49 4.39 -15.12
C GLU A 165 -21.62 3.82 -14.23
N ASN A 166 -21.29 3.35 -13.02
CA ASN A 166 -22.25 2.80 -12.06
C ASN A 166 -22.52 3.74 -10.87
N VAL A 167 -22.22 5.05 -11.02
CA VAL A 167 -22.38 6.08 -9.99
C VAL A 167 -23.42 7.10 -10.47
N GLN A 168 -24.53 7.23 -9.75
CA GLN A 168 -25.65 8.11 -10.16
C GLN A 168 -25.93 9.24 -9.15
N GLU A 169 -25.36 9.13 -7.96
CA GLU A 169 -25.54 10.04 -6.85
C GLU A 169 -24.69 11.31 -7.00
N LYS A 170 -25.05 12.34 -6.25
CA LYS A 170 -24.24 13.56 -6.12
C LYS A 170 -23.37 13.46 -4.88
N TYR A 171 -22.17 14.01 -4.99
CA TYR A 171 -21.17 14.02 -3.93
C TYR A 171 -20.70 15.45 -3.68
N ASP A 172 -20.42 15.77 -2.43
CA ASP A 172 -19.84 17.05 -2.02
C ASP A 172 -18.35 17.11 -2.36
N ILE A 173 -17.68 15.94 -2.28
CA ILE A 173 -16.25 15.78 -2.53
C ILE A 173 -16.08 14.58 -3.45
N ILE A 174 -15.31 14.76 -4.53
CA ILE A 174 -14.85 13.68 -5.40
C ILE A 174 -13.32 13.72 -5.34
N VAL A 175 -12.72 12.60 -4.95
CA VAL A 175 -11.28 12.42 -4.86
C VAL A 175 -10.87 11.23 -5.72
N SER A 176 -9.68 11.31 -6.29
CA SER A 176 -9.05 10.19 -7.00
C SER A 176 -7.55 10.37 -6.93
N ASN A 177 -6.84 9.26 -6.83
CA ASN A 177 -5.42 9.18 -7.17
C ASN A 177 -5.30 8.23 -8.38
N PRO A 178 -5.68 8.68 -9.59
CA PRO A 178 -5.72 7.83 -10.76
C PRO A 178 -4.29 7.45 -11.19
N PRO A 179 -4.14 6.44 -12.06
CA PRO A 179 -2.87 6.19 -12.73
C PRO A 179 -2.44 7.47 -13.47
N TYR A 180 -1.19 7.90 -13.31
CA TYR A 180 -0.68 9.14 -13.91
C TYR A 180 0.59 8.91 -14.73
N ILE A 181 1.06 7.67 -14.85
CA ILE A 181 2.32 7.38 -15.54
C ILE A 181 2.06 7.06 -17.01
N ALA A 182 2.81 7.72 -17.89
CA ALA A 182 2.78 7.45 -19.31
C ALA A 182 3.52 6.14 -19.63
N PHE A 183 3.01 5.32 -20.56
CA PHE A 183 3.66 4.05 -20.95
C PHE A 183 5.11 4.22 -21.47
N ASP A 184 5.47 5.41 -21.94
CA ASP A 184 6.80 5.82 -22.42
C ASP A 184 7.76 6.31 -21.32
N GLU A 185 7.30 6.48 -20.08
CA GLU A 185 8.10 6.91 -18.91
C GLU A 185 8.61 5.75 -18.04
N THR A 186 8.42 4.50 -18.50
CA THR A 186 8.91 3.27 -17.85
C THR A 186 10.42 3.24 -17.51
N TYR A 187 11.23 4.10 -18.11
CA TYR A 187 12.67 4.21 -17.81
C TYR A 187 12.97 4.87 -16.44
N GLU A 188 12.06 5.69 -15.91
CA GLU A 188 12.26 6.40 -14.62
C GLU A 188 11.64 5.66 -13.42
N MET A 189 11.02 4.50 -13.65
CA MET A 189 10.35 3.73 -12.60
C MET A 189 11.27 2.65 -12.03
N ASP A 190 11.19 2.46 -10.70
CA ASP A 190 11.83 1.31 -10.06
C ASP A 190 11.31 0.00 -10.64
N GLN A 191 12.21 -0.96 -10.85
CA GLN A 191 11.89 -2.26 -11.42
C GLN A 191 10.82 -3.03 -10.63
N SER A 192 10.75 -2.77 -9.32
CA SER A 192 9.75 -3.32 -8.40
C SER A 192 8.33 -2.87 -8.76
N VAL A 193 8.16 -1.59 -9.12
CA VAL A 193 6.88 -0.99 -9.49
C VAL A 193 6.36 -1.63 -10.79
N ILE A 194 7.20 -1.69 -11.82
CA ILE A 194 6.82 -2.25 -13.13
C ILE A 194 6.44 -3.73 -13.04
N ARG A 195 7.15 -4.51 -12.21
CA ARG A 195 7.00 -5.98 -12.21
C ARG A 195 5.93 -6.50 -11.26
N PHE A 196 5.66 -5.81 -10.16
CA PHE A 196 4.82 -6.37 -9.08
C PHE A 196 3.53 -5.60 -8.85
N GLU A 197 3.50 -4.30 -9.14
CA GLU A 197 2.28 -3.51 -8.97
C GLU A 197 1.37 -3.66 -10.21
N PRO A 198 0.04 -3.65 -10.04
CA PRO A 198 -0.87 -3.90 -11.14
C PRO A 198 -0.75 -2.81 -12.21
N GLU A 199 -0.43 -3.20 -13.45
CA GLU A 199 -0.21 -2.29 -14.58
C GLU A 199 -1.31 -1.22 -14.73
N ARG A 200 -2.58 -1.60 -14.51
CA ARG A 200 -3.75 -0.71 -14.61
C ARG A 200 -3.81 0.37 -13.51
N ALA A 201 -3.10 0.19 -12.40
CA ALA A 201 -2.96 1.20 -11.36
C ALA A 201 -1.76 2.13 -11.59
N LEU A 202 -0.87 1.77 -12.52
CA LEU A 202 0.34 2.51 -12.84
C LEU A 202 0.17 3.36 -14.10
N PHE A 203 -0.31 2.75 -15.18
CA PHE A 203 -0.31 3.36 -16.49
C PHE A 203 -1.67 3.96 -16.84
N ALA A 204 -1.63 5.21 -17.31
CA ALA A 204 -2.76 5.82 -17.99
C ALA A 204 -2.59 5.69 -19.51
N GLU A 205 -3.71 5.57 -20.23
CA GLU A 205 -3.71 5.76 -21.68
C GLU A 205 -3.34 7.22 -22.03
N HIS A 206 -3.12 7.53 -23.31
CA HIS A 206 -2.83 8.90 -23.79
C HIS A 206 -1.62 9.64 -23.15
N GLN A 207 -0.53 8.93 -22.87
CA GLN A 207 0.71 9.51 -22.30
C GLN A 207 0.52 10.09 -20.88
N GLY A 208 -0.11 9.36 -19.97
CA GLY A 208 -0.22 9.79 -18.56
C GLY A 208 -1.48 10.58 -18.23
N LEU A 209 -2.44 10.69 -19.16
CA LEU A 209 -3.71 11.39 -18.96
C LEU A 209 -4.86 10.37 -18.88
N ALA A 210 -5.32 10.08 -17.66
CA ALA A 210 -6.49 9.25 -17.35
C ALA A 210 -7.79 10.07 -17.28
#